data_AF-A0A968NPK7-F1
#
_entry.id   AF-A0A968NPK7-F1
#
_cell.length_a   1.000
_cell.length_b   1.000
_cell.length_c   1.000
_cell.angle_alpha   90.00
_cell.angle_beta   90.00
_cell.angle_gamma   90.00
#
_symmetry.space_group_name_H-M   'P 1'
#
loop_
_entity.id
_entity.type
_entity.pdbx_description
1 polymer ?
#
loop_
_entity_poly.entity_id
_entity_poly.type
_entity_poly.pdbx_seq_one_letter_code
_entity_poly.pdbx_strand_id
1 'polypeptide(L)' 'MFNKGNLTLLFIVLLIFVGFGDSFLPAPLSTASFTTRTTINNFAIGMFPGWRPKVNPEQRTKDAIEQTEGKAK' A
#
# COMPACT_ATOMS: atom_id res chain seq x y z
N MET A 1 -9.22 27.92 15.05
CA MET A 1 -10.61 27.80 14.57
C MET A 1 -10.65 26.82 13.40
N PHE A 2 -11.16 25.61 13.62
CA PHE A 2 -11.36 24.64 12.53
C PHE A 2 -12.72 24.92 11.88
N ASN A 3 -12.73 25.64 10.76
CA ASN A 3 -13.94 25.78 9.95
C ASN A 3 -14.26 24.44 9.27
N LYS A 4 -15.55 24.09 9.19
CA LYS A 4 -16.04 22.84 8.55
C LYS A 4 -15.45 22.63 7.15
N GLY A 5 -15.32 23.69 6.35
CA GLY A 5 -14.68 23.64 5.03
C GLY A 5 -13.20 23.23 5.06
N ASN A 6 -12.43 23.71 6.04
CA ASN A 6 -11.01 23.35 6.18
C ASN A 6 -10.84 21.90 6.62
N LEU A 7 -11.77 21.39 7.43
CA LEU A 7 -11.77 19.98 7.85
C LEU A 7 -12.07 19.05 6.67
N THR A 8 -13.07 19.39 5.85
CA THR A 8 -13.38 18.65 4.61
C THR A 8 -12.20 18.64 3.65
N LEU A 9 -11.53 19.78 3.47
CA LEU A 9 -10.37 19.89 2.58
C LEU A 9 -9.19 19.06 3.10
N LEU A 10 -8.91 19.10 4.40
CA LEU A 10 -7.89 18.27 5.03
C LEU A 10 -8.19 16.77 4.86
N PHE A 11 -9.45 16.38 5.01
CA PHE A 11 -9.88 14.99 4.81
C PHE A 11 -9.70 14.53 3.36
N ILE A 12 -10.05 15.37 2.39
CA ILE A 12 -9.85 15.08 0.96
C ILE A 12 -8.35 14.93 0.63
N VAL A 13 -7.52 15.85 1.14
CA VAL A 13 -6.06 15.78 0.96
C VAL A 13 -5.50 14.50 1.58
N LEU A 14 -5.99 14.10 2.75
CA LEU A 14 -5.60 12.86 3.42
C LEU A 14 -5.98 11.62 2.61
N LEU A 15 -7.19 11.58 2.04
CA LEU A 15 -7.62 10.48 1.18
C LEU A 15 -6.78 10.39 -0.11
N ILE A 16 -6.46 11.52 -0.73
CA ILE A 16 -5.56 11.57 -1.90
C ILE A 16 -4.15 11.13 -1.51
N PHE A 17 -3.64 11.54 -0.35
CA PHE A 17 -2.34 11.13 0.15
C PHE A 17 -2.26 9.61 0.37
N VAL A 18 -3.27 9.00 0.99
CA VAL A 18 -3.31 7.55 1.23
C VAL A 18 -3.54 6.77 -0.07
N GLY A 19 -4.40 7.27 -0.96
CA GLY A 19 -4.78 6.60 -2.22
C GLY A 19 -3.74 6.75 -3.35
N PHE A 20 -3.18 7.94 -3.53
CA PHE A 20 -2.33 8.32 -4.66
C PHE A 20 -0.95 8.86 -4.24
N GLY A 21 -0.68 9.07 -2.95
CA GLY A 21 0.58 9.66 -2.49
C GLY A 21 1.82 8.85 -2.84
N ASP A 22 1.72 7.53 -2.96
CA ASP A 22 2.84 6.67 -3.35
C ASP A 22 3.33 6.92 -4.78
N SER A 23 2.44 7.34 -5.70
CA SER A 23 2.78 7.64 -7.10
C SER A 23 3.19 9.08 -7.34
N PHE A 24 2.91 9.99 -6.40
CA PHE A 24 3.13 11.43 -6.56
C PHE A 24 4.20 12.00 -5.62
N LEU A 25 4.52 11.31 -4.52
CA LEU A 25 5.47 11.79 -3.53
C LEU A 25 6.84 11.12 -3.71
N PRO A 26 7.94 11.89 -3.79
CA PRO A 26 9.28 11.33 -3.82
C PRO A 26 9.62 10.63 -2.50
N ALA A 27 10.52 9.65 -2.56
CA ALA A 27 11.08 9.01 -1.35
C ALA A 27 11.64 10.11 -0.43
N PRO A 28 11.35 10.11 0.89
CA PRO A 28 10.95 8.97 1.75
C PRO A 28 9.44 8.82 2.02
N LEU A 29 8.59 9.66 1.41
CA LEU A 29 7.15 9.66 1.70
C LEU A 29 6.40 8.46 1.09
N SER A 30 6.92 7.89 -0.01
CA SER A 30 6.45 6.62 -0.56
C SER A 30 6.64 5.45 0.42
N THR A 31 7.79 5.38 1.10
CA THR A 31 8.08 4.34 2.11
C THR A 31 7.13 4.42 3.31
N ALA A 32 6.80 5.64 3.76
CA ALA A 32 5.82 5.84 4.81
C ALA A 32 4.41 5.41 4.34
N SER A 33 4.02 5.76 3.12
CA SER A 33 2.73 5.35 2.53
C SER A 33 2.61 3.83 2.38
N PHE A 34 3.66 3.16 1.91
CA PHE A 34 3.74 1.70 1.83
C PHE A 34 3.60 1.04 3.21
N THR A 35 4.26 1.59 4.22
CA THR A 35 4.16 1.09 5.61
C THR A 35 2.75 1.25 6.14
N THR A 36 2.12 2.41 5.95
CA THR A 36 0.73 2.67 6.38
C THR A 36 -0.25 1.71 5.71
N ARG A 37 -0.13 1.47 4.40
CA ARG A 37 -0.96 0.48 3.68
C ARG A 37 -0.78 -0.92 4.24
N THR A 38 0.47 -1.32 4.52
CA THR A 38 0.80 -2.62 5.09
C THR A 38 0.18 -2.79 6.48
N THR A 39 0.27 -1.77 7.34
CA THR A 39 -0.35 -1.79 8.67
C THR A 39 -1.88 -1.86 8.60
N ILE A 40 -2.51 -1.05 7.73
CA ILE A 40 -3.96 -1.08 7.54
C ILE A 40 -4.42 -2.45 7.01
N ASN A 41 -3.69 -3.01 6.04
CA ASN A 41 -3.98 -4.32 5.48
C ASN A 41 -3.86 -5.43 6.53
N ASN A 42 -2.78 -5.42 7.32
CA ASN A 42 -2.58 -6.40 8.40
C ASN A 42 -3.63 -6.27 9.51
N PHE A 43 -4.05 -5.04 9.83
CA PHE A 43 -5.14 -4.79 10.76
C PHE A 43 -6.48 -5.33 10.23
N ALA A 44 -6.79 -5.06 8.96
CA ALA A 44 -8.00 -5.57 8.30
C ALA A 44 -8.01 -7.10 8.20
N ILE A 45 -6.89 -7.72 7.84
CA ILE A 45 -6.72 -9.19 7.83
C ILE A 45 -6.92 -9.76 9.24
N GLY A 46 -6.38 -9.10 10.27
CA GLY A 46 -6.54 -9.51 11.68
C GLY A 46 -7.98 -9.43 12.18
N MET A 47 -8.78 -8.50 11.68
CA MET A 47 -10.22 -8.40 12.00
C MET A 47 -11.07 -9.42 11.24
N PHE A 48 -10.60 -9.94 10.10
CA PHE A 48 -11.31 -10.90 9.26
C PHE A 48 -10.42 -12.11 8.91
N PRO A 49 -10.08 -12.98 9.89
CA PRO A 49 -9.09 -14.05 9.74
C PRO A 49 -9.47 -15.16 8.74
N GLY A 50 -10.72 -15.18 8.26
CA GLY A 50 -11.21 -16.16 7.27
C GLY A 50 -10.87 -15.80 5.81
N TRP A 51 -10.40 -14.58 5.53
CA TRP A 51 -10.06 -14.17 4.17
C TRP A 51 -8.68 -14.67 3.77
N ARG A 52 -8.64 -15.80 3.05
CA ARG A 52 -7.44 -16.28 2.38
C ARG A 52 -7.42 -15.73 0.96
N PRO A 53 -6.43 -14.93 0.55
CA PRO A 53 -6.33 -14.50 -0.83
C PRO A 53 -6.25 -15.74 -1.75
N LYS A 54 -7.14 -15.80 -2.75
CA LYS A 54 -7.20 -16.90 -3.73
C LYS A 54 -5.92 -16.99 -4.59
N VAL A 55 -5.17 -15.89 -4.65
CA VAL A 55 -3.94 -15.72 -5.41
C VAL A 55 -2.74 -15.75 -4.47
N ASN A 56 -1.68 -16.46 -4.86
CA ASN A 56 -0.44 -16.54 -4.09
C ASN A 56 0.36 -15.24 -4.29
N PRO A 57 0.48 -14.35 -3.29
CA PRO A 57 1.11 -13.04 -3.46
C PRO A 57 2.60 -13.14 -3.82
N GLU A 58 3.26 -14.20 -3.38
CA GLU A 58 4.69 -14.44 -3.63
C GLU A 58 4.97 -14.97 -5.05
N GLN A 59 3.92 -15.33 -5.80
CA GLN A 59 4.07 -15.94 -7.12
C GLN A 59 4.80 -15.00 -8.08
N ARG A 60 4.48 -13.70 -8.05
CA ARG A 60 5.18 -12.68 -8.85
C ARG A 60 6.67 -12.59 -8.53
N THR A 61 7.02 -12.71 -7.25
CA THR A 61 8.42 -12.64 -6.78
C THR A 61 9.17 -13.90 -7.19
N LYS A 62 8.55 -15.07 -7.04
CA LYS A 62 9.11 -16.35 -7.49
C LYS A 62 9.37 -16.36 -8.99
N ASP A 63 8.38 -15.93 -9.78
CA ASP A 63 8.50 -15.86 -11.24
C ASP A 63 9.61 -14.90 -11.67
N ALA A 64 9.83 -13.80 -10.94
CA ALA A 64 10.90 -12.84 -11.23
C ALA A 64 12.30 -13.38 -10.86
N ILE A 65 12.41 -14.11 -9.75
CA ILE A 65 13.65 -14.78 -9.32
C ILE A 65 14.01 -15.87 -10.33
N GLU A 66 13.05 -16.73 -10.69
CA GLU A 66 13.25 -17.83 -11.65
C GLU A 66 13.65 -17.31 -13.02
N GLN A 67 13.05 -16.21 -13.50
CA GLN A 67 13.47 -15.57 -14.75
C GLN A 67 14.86 -14.94 -14.68
N THR A 68 15.32 -14.51 -13.50
CA THR A 68 16.64 -13.92 -13.33
C THR A 68 17.71 -15.00 -13.23
N GLU A 69 17.46 -16.04 -12.45
CA GLU A 69 18.35 -17.20 -12.29
C GLU A 69 18.41 -18.06 -13.56
N GLY A 70 17.28 -18.23 -14.25
CA GLY A 70 17.20 -18.97 -15.51
C GLY A 70 17.85 -18.26 -16.71
N LYS A 71 18.00 -16.93 -16.66
CA LYS A 71 18.76 -16.15 -17.66
C LYS A 71 20.26 -16.06 -17.35
N ALA A 72 20.68 -16.40 -16.13
CA ALA A 72 22.07 -16.37 -15.69
C ALA A 72 22.82 -17.70 -15.93
N LYS A 73 22.18 -18.67 -16.59
CA LYS A 73 22.72 -19.98 -16.95
C LYS A 73 22.78 -20.15 -18.47
#